data_AF-A0A6V7K6U8-F1
#
_entry.id   AF-A0A6V7K6U8-F1
#
_cell.length_a   1.000
_cell.length_b   1.000
_cell.length_c   1.000
_cell.angle_alpha   90.00
_cell.angle_beta   90.00
_cell.angle_gamma   90.00
#
_symmetry.space_group_name_H-M   'P 1'
#
loop_
_entity.id
_entity.type
_entity.pdbx_description
1 polymer ?
#
loop_
_entity_poly.entity_id
_entity_poly.type
_entity_poly.pdbx_seq_one_letter_code
_entity_poly.pdbx_strand_id
1 'polypeptide(L)'
;MRIHFFKKNFQHFFLIEFKSIESQKAILETATHVNHHETIPTFSNMLWFRNSLKKQKKLVADRIPPISIAIDDQKNETKCLAALQKINSISEQMETLYNFYRIDETSIRLRFLTAQQFERTFSGLFPNNTVLPFGSTVNSFGKRGCDLDLVMTLDGGDTREKLTSRLVYQTKSTLPDERAQTKRSMEVVAQIMQTFMPGIRQVRKILNARVPIIKYDHSLTGIECDLSMTNL
;
A
#
# COMPACT_ATOMS: atom_id res chain seq x y z
N MET A 1 -18.10 -6.98 5.98
CA MET A 1 -16.67 -7.28 6.00
C MET A 1 -16.39 -8.06 4.74
N ARG A 2 -15.40 -7.63 3.95
CA ARG A 2 -14.91 -8.39 2.79
C ARG A 2 -13.57 -9.00 3.17
N ILE A 3 -13.32 -10.22 2.70
CA ILE A 3 -12.07 -10.92 2.93
C ILE A 3 -11.48 -11.28 1.57
N HIS A 4 -10.23 -10.88 1.36
CA HIS A 4 -9.46 -11.28 0.19
C HIS A 4 -8.31 -12.15 0.66
N PHE A 5 -8.19 -13.33 0.07
CA PHE A 5 -7.12 -14.28 0.32
C PHE A 5 -6.15 -14.27 -0.85
N PHE A 6 -4.85 -14.19 -0.53
CA PHE A 6 -3.81 -14.34 -1.53
C PHE A 6 -2.62 -15.09 -0.95
N LYS A 7 -1.88 -15.74 -1.84
CA LYS A 7 -0.62 -16.41 -1.51
C LYS A 7 0.52 -15.62 -2.11
N LYS A 8 1.59 -15.45 -1.35
CA LYS A 8 2.86 -14.96 -1.87
C LYS A 8 3.96 -15.84 -1.31
N ASN A 9 4.76 -16.42 -2.20
CA ASN A 9 5.73 -17.45 -1.86
C ASN A 9 5.05 -18.59 -1.05
N PHE A 10 5.57 -18.90 0.13
CA PHE A 10 5.03 -19.92 1.04
C PHE A 10 4.12 -19.33 2.14
N GLN A 11 3.75 -18.05 2.04
CA GLN A 11 2.95 -17.35 3.04
C GLN A 11 1.53 -17.11 2.57
N HIS A 12 0.62 -17.13 3.54
CA HIS A 12 -0.81 -16.94 3.37
C HIS A 12 -1.21 -15.58 3.94
N PHE A 13 -1.90 -14.77 3.14
CA PHE A 13 -2.33 -13.44 3.54
C PHE A 13 -3.84 -13.29 3.44
N PHE A 14 -4.39 -12.51 4.37
CA PHE A 14 -5.78 -12.10 4.40
C PHE A 14 -5.82 -10.57 4.44
N LEU A 15 -6.38 -9.97 3.39
CA LEU A 15 -6.77 -8.58 3.39
C LEU A 15 -8.22 -8.49 3.86
N ILE A 16 -8.42 -7.77 4.97
CA ILE A 16 -9.72 -7.68 5.64
C ILE A 16 -10.22 -6.25 5.54
N GLU A 17 -11.37 -6.08 4.89
CA GLU A 17 -12.05 -4.78 4.79
C GLU A 17 -13.20 -4.72 5.78
N PHE A 18 -12.98 -3.95 6.85
CA PHE A 18 -13.99 -3.70 7.86
C PHE A 18 -15.08 -2.77 7.34
N LYS A 19 -16.29 -2.90 7.89
CA LYS A 19 -17.41 -2.00 7.56
C LYS A 19 -17.24 -0.61 8.21
N SER A 20 -16.48 -0.52 9.30
CA SER A 20 -16.27 0.71 10.05
C SER A 20 -14.82 0.84 10.48
N ILE A 21 -14.34 2.09 10.59
CA ILE A 21 -12.98 2.38 11.01
C ILE A 21 -12.76 2.09 12.50
N GLU A 22 -13.82 2.15 13.31
CA GLU A 22 -13.81 1.81 14.73
C GLU A 22 -13.48 0.32 14.93
N SER A 23 -14.00 -0.55 14.06
CA SER A 23 -13.71 -1.98 14.12
C SER A 23 -12.22 -2.25 13.85
N GLN A 24 -11.64 -1.55 12.86
CA GLN A 24 -10.21 -1.62 12.58
C GLN A 24 -9.39 -1.12 13.77
N LYS A 25 -9.75 0.03 14.34
CA LYS A 25 -9.07 0.62 15.51
C LYS A 25 -9.07 -0.34 16.70
N ALA A 26 -10.23 -0.91 17.03
CA ALA A 26 -10.35 -1.88 18.12
C ALA A 26 -9.41 -3.09 17.95
N ILE A 27 -9.30 -3.63 16.72
CA ILE A 27 -8.35 -4.73 16.45
C ILE A 27 -6.91 -4.29 16.68
N LEU A 28 -6.53 -3.13 16.17
CA LEU A 28 -5.18 -2.60 16.32
C LEU A 28 -4.82 -2.27 17.77
N GLU A 29 -5.77 -1.79 18.57
CA GLU A 29 -5.59 -1.52 20.01
C GLU A 29 -5.36 -2.81 20.82
N THR A 30 -5.93 -3.93 20.38
CA THR A 30 -5.69 -5.25 21.00
C THR A 30 -4.42 -5.95 20.50
N ALA A 31 -3.82 -5.46 19.41
CA ALA A 31 -2.58 -6.02 18.89
C ALA A 31 -1.41 -5.76 19.84
N THR A 32 -0.41 -6.63 19.80
CA THR A 32 0.78 -6.53 20.65
C THR A 32 2.04 -6.65 19.82
N HIS A 33 3.09 -5.97 20.24
CA HIS A 33 4.43 -6.16 19.69
C HIS A 33 5.02 -7.47 20.19
N VAL A 34 5.82 -8.12 19.35
CA VAL A 34 6.54 -9.30 19.79
C VAL A 34 7.65 -8.85 20.74
N ASN A 35 7.74 -9.46 21.91
CA ASN A 35 8.75 -9.13 22.91
C ASN A 35 10.09 -9.80 22.55
N HIS A 36 10.76 -9.29 21.53
CA HIS A 36 12.07 -9.72 21.08
C HIS A 36 13.04 -8.54 21.01
N HIS A 37 14.27 -8.75 21.48
CA HIS A 37 15.34 -7.74 21.45
C HIS A 37 15.78 -7.37 20.02
N GLU A 38 15.40 -8.17 19.02
CA GLU A 38 15.78 -7.99 17.61
C GLU A 38 14.70 -7.29 16.77
N THR A 39 13.60 -6.84 17.38
CA THR A 39 12.49 -6.21 16.65
C THR A 39 12.27 -4.76 17.05
N ILE A 40 12.06 -3.89 16.06
CA ILE A 40 11.71 -2.48 16.29
C ILE A 40 10.18 -2.39 16.41
N PRO A 41 9.64 -1.84 17.52
CA PRO A 41 8.21 -1.80 17.74
C PRO A 41 7.56 -0.69 16.91
N THR A 42 7.06 -1.03 15.73
CA THR A 42 6.32 -0.10 14.85
C THR A 42 4.84 -0.46 14.79
N PHE A 43 3.96 0.54 14.75
CA PHE A 43 2.55 0.32 14.41
C PHE A 43 2.37 0.18 12.90
N SER A 44 1.52 -0.74 12.47
CA SER A 44 1.14 -0.88 11.06
C SER A 44 -0.24 -1.54 10.93
N ASN A 45 -0.79 -1.55 9.72
CA ASN A 45 -1.98 -2.35 9.38
C ASN A 45 -1.66 -3.82 9.10
N MET A 46 -0.39 -4.23 9.21
CA MET A 46 0.08 -5.56 8.86
C MET A 46 0.31 -6.35 10.14
N LEU A 47 -0.55 -7.32 10.38
CA LEU A 47 -0.55 -8.13 11.59
C LEU A 47 -0.23 -9.59 11.27
N TRP A 48 0.54 -10.22 12.16
CA TRP A 48 0.72 -11.66 12.15
C TRP A 48 -0.30 -12.32 13.06
N PHE A 49 -1.10 -13.22 12.50
CA PHE A 49 -1.98 -14.07 13.28
C PHE A 49 -1.17 -15.28 13.77
N ARG A 50 -0.89 -15.33 15.08
CA ARG A 50 -0.18 -16.44 15.72
C ARG A 50 -1.13 -17.27 16.58
N ASN A 51 -0.84 -18.55 16.74
CA ASN A 51 -1.59 -19.39 17.65
C ASN A 51 -1.47 -18.90 19.10
N SER A 52 -2.60 -18.88 19.80
CA SER A 52 -2.64 -18.61 21.23
C SER A 52 -2.03 -19.79 22.00
N LEU A 53 -1.17 -19.50 22.99
CA LEU A 53 -0.64 -20.50 23.93
C LEU A 53 -1.74 -21.10 24.83
N LYS A 54 -2.84 -20.37 25.02
CA LYS A 54 -4.02 -20.87 25.75
C LYS A 54 -4.93 -21.63 24.79
N LYS A 55 -5.39 -22.83 25.19
CA LYS A 55 -6.46 -23.57 24.50
C LYS A 55 -7.69 -22.68 24.43
N GLN A 56 -7.99 -22.18 23.24
CA GLN A 56 -9.25 -21.48 23.00
C GLN A 56 -10.33 -22.50 22.63
N LYS A 57 -11.57 -22.26 23.09
CA LYS A 57 -12.71 -23.03 22.61
C LYS A 57 -12.77 -22.89 21.09
N LYS A 58 -12.99 -24.00 20.39
CA LYS A 58 -13.14 -24.01 18.93
C LYS A 58 -14.38 -23.18 18.61
N LEU A 59 -14.16 -21.91 18.22
CA LEU A 59 -15.24 -21.05 17.76
C LEU A 59 -15.66 -21.60 16.39
N VAL A 60 -16.84 -22.22 16.35
CA VAL A 60 -17.50 -22.53 15.09
C VAL A 60 -18.09 -21.21 14.63
N ALA A 61 -17.48 -20.59 13.62
CA ALA A 61 -18.07 -19.41 13.00
C ALA A 61 -19.30 -19.87 12.22
N ASP A 62 -20.49 -19.43 12.64
CA ASP A 62 -21.75 -19.79 11.98
C ASP A 62 -21.79 -19.35 10.51
N ARG A 63 -21.04 -18.29 10.16
CA ARG A 63 -20.88 -17.78 8.79
C ARG A 63 -19.49 -17.18 8.58
N ILE A 64 -18.69 -17.81 7.73
CA ILE A 64 -17.45 -17.21 7.21
C ILE A 64 -17.84 -16.28 6.04
N PRO A 65 -17.42 -15.00 6.03
CA PRO A 65 -17.66 -14.13 4.89
C PRO A 65 -17.08 -14.73 3.59
N PRO A 66 -17.66 -14.42 2.42
CA PRO A 66 -17.12 -14.87 1.15
C PRO A 66 -15.67 -14.42 1.01
N ILE A 67 -14.80 -15.36 0.64
CA ILE A 67 -13.37 -15.13 0.45
C ILE A 67 -13.12 -14.95 -1.04
N SER A 68 -12.66 -13.77 -1.42
CA SER A 68 -12.17 -13.51 -2.78
C SER A 68 -10.74 -14.02 -2.89
N ILE A 69 -10.46 -14.95 -3.80
CA ILE A 69 -9.11 -15.48 -4.00
C ILE A 69 -8.43 -14.61 -5.07
N ALA A 70 -7.30 -13.99 -4.73
CA ALA A 70 -6.50 -13.28 -5.71
C ALA A 70 -5.99 -14.27 -6.77
N ILE A 71 -6.08 -13.85 -8.04
CA ILE A 71 -5.49 -14.61 -9.13
C ILE A 71 -3.99 -14.38 -9.08
N ASP A 72 -3.20 -15.44 -9.30
CA ASP A 72 -1.75 -15.30 -9.37
C ASP A 72 -1.37 -14.29 -10.45
N ASP A 73 -0.47 -13.37 -10.11
CA ASP A 73 0.09 -12.37 -11.02
C ASP A 73 1.03 -13.01 -12.07
N GLN A 74 1.31 -14.32 -11.97
CA GLN A 74 2.03 -15.05 -13.00
C GLN A 74 1.33 -14.93 -14.35
N LYS A 75 2.03 -14.30 -15.29
CA LYS A 75 1.64 -14.20 -16.70
C LYS A 75 1.54 -15.61 -17.29
N ASN A 76 0.32 -16.14 -17.35
CA ASN A 76 0.07 -17.41 -18.00
C ASN A 76 -0.27 -17.18 -19.47
N GLU A 77 0.72 -16.70 -20.22
CA GLU A 77 0.60 -16.34 -21.64
C GLU A 77 0.04 -17.51 -22.45
N THR A 78 0.43 -18.75 -22.14
CA THR A 78 -0.08 -19.96 -22.77
C THR A 78 -1.60 -20.13 -22.56
N LYS A 79 -2.10 -19.90 -21.34
CA LYS A 79 -3.55 -19.94 -21.06
C LYS A 79 -4.29 -18.82 -21.78
N CYS A 80 -3.71 -17.62 -21.84
CA CYS A 80 -4.28 -16.49 -22.56
C CYS A 80 -4.39 -16.81 -24.06
N LEU A 81 -3.29 -17.25 -24.68
CA LEU A 81 -3.24 -17.63 -26.09
C LEU A 81 -4.27 -18.70 -26.43
N ALA A 82 -4.34 -19.76 -25.61
CA ALA A 82 -5.30 -20.85 -25.79
C ALA A 82 -6.77 -20.41 -25.63
N ALA A 83 -7.04 -19.36 -24.83
CA ALA A 83 -8.37 -18.78 -24.73
C ALA A 83 -8.70 -17.94 -25.98
N LEU A 84 -7.75 -17.13 -26.46
CA LEU A 84 -7.94 -16.26 -27.62
C LEU A 84 -8.13 -17.03 -28.93
N GLN A 85 -7.42 -18.16 -29.11
CA GLN A 85 -7.52 -19.02 -30.31
C GLN A 85 -8.92 -19.63 -30.52
N LYS A 86 -9.74 -19.72 -29.46
CA LYS A 86 -11.09 -20.29 -29.52
C LYS A 86 -12.15 -19.27 -29.93
N ILE A 87 -11.78 -18.00 -30.03
CA ILE A 87 -12.68 -16.88 -30.25
C ILE A 87 -12.58 -16.46 -31.71
N ASN A 88 -13.73 -16.35 -32.38
CA ASN A 88 -13.81 -16.02 -33.81
C ASN A 88 -13.85 -14.51 -34.10
N SER A 89 -14.26 -13.70 -33.12
CA SER A 89 -14.37 -12.24 -33.26
C SER A 89 -13.14 -11.53 -32.68
N ILE A 90 -12.53 -10.63 -33.47
CA ILE A 90 -11.42 -9.79 -32.99
C ILE A 90 -11.86 -8.94 -31.79
N SER A 91 -13.10 -8.43 -31.79
CA SER A 91 -13.63 -7.62 -30.68
C SER A 91 -13.66 -8.43 -29.38
N GLU A 92 -14.14 -9.68 -29.44
CA GLU A 92 -14.23 -10.56 -28.28
C GLU A 92 -12.84 -11.04 -27.82
N GLN A 93 -11.89 -11.21 -28.76
CA GLN A 93 -10.48 -11.44 -28.43
C GLN A 93 -9.88 -10.26 -27.66
N MET A 94 -10.15 -9.02 -28.09
CA MET A 94 -9.67 -7.82 -27.41
C MET A 94 -10.22 -7.69 -26.00
N GLU A 95 -11.52 -7.93 -25.81
CA GLU A 95 -12.16 -7.91 -24.48
C GLU A 95 -11.60 -9.01 -23.57
N THR A 96 -11.42 -10.22 -24.11
CA THR A 96 -10.84 -11.35 -23.36
C THR A 96 -9.41 -11.04 -22.93
N LEU A 97 -8.60 -10.48 -23.84
CA LEU A 97 -7.23 -10.06 -23.56
C LEU A 97 -7.20 -9.00 -22.44
N TYR A 98 -8.05 -7.98 -22.54
CA TYR A 98 -8.18 -6.95 -21.50
C TYR A 98 -8.55 -7.56 -20.15
N ASN A 99 -9.57 -8.41 -20.09
CA ASN A 99 -10.01 -9.04 -18.85
C ASN A 99 -8.96 -9.99 -18.24
N PHE A 100 -8.11 -10.59 -19.08
CA PHE A 100 -7.01 -11.44 -18.64
C PHE A 100 -5.90 -10.62 -17.95
N TYR A 101 -5.55 -9.47 -18.50
CA TYR A 101 -4.40 -8.68 -18.05
C TYR A 101 -4.74 -7.54 -17.10
N ARG A 102 -5.99 -7.07 -17.05
CA ARG A 102 -6.39 -5.98 -16.15
C ARG A 102 -6.06 -6.32 -14.69
N ILE A 103 -5.75 -5.29 -13.92
CA ILE A 103 -5.60 -5.38 -12.47
C ILE A 103 -6.93 -5.87 -11.88
N ASP A 104 -6.88 -6.90 -11.02
CA ASP A 104 -8.06 -7.40 -10.34
C ASP A 104 -8.40 -6.59 -9.07
N GLU A 105 -9.61 -6.78 -8.54
CA GLU A 105 -10.09 -6.04 -7.36
C GLU A 105 -9.16 -6.20 -6.15
N THR A 106 -8.62 -7.40 -5.90
CA THR A 106 -7.73 -7.63 -4.76
C THR A 106 -6.43 -6.86 -4.93
N SER A 107 -5.84 -6.89 -6.13
CA SER A 107 -4.63 -6.12 -6.44
C SER A 107 -4.86 -4.61 -6.29
N ILE A 108 -6.00 -4.08 -6.73
CA ILE A 108 -6.37 -2.68 -6.48
C ILE A 108 -6.38 -2.38 -4.98
N ARG A 109 -7.08 -3.19 -4.17
CA ARG A 109 -7.15 -2.94 -2.72
C ARG A 109 -5.79 -3.03 -2.03
N LEU A 110 -4.91 -3.95 -2.45
CA LEU A 110 -3.54 -4.05 -1.94
C LEU A 110 -2.71 -2.81 -2.28
N ARG A 111 -2.89 -2.22 -3.46
CA ARG A 111 -2.22 -0.97 -3.86
C ARG A 111 -2.64 0.20 -2.96
N PHE A 112 -3.94 0.35 -2.70
CA PHE A 112 -4.43 1.36 -1.77
C PHE A 112 -4.03 1.10 -0.31
N LEU A 113 -3.97 -0.17 0.14
CA LEU A 113 -3.43 -0.50 1.46
C LEU A 113 -1.94 -0.14 1.58
N THR A 114 -1.17 -0.38 0.51
CA THR A 114 0.25 -0.03 0.44
C THR A 114 0.44 1.49 0.57
N ALA A 115 -0.39 2.28 -0.12
CA ALA A 115 -0.40 3.73 0.02
C ALA A 115 -0.76 4.18 1.46
N GLN A 116 -1.84 3.62 2.02
CA GLN A 116 -2.29 3.93 3.39
C GLN A 116 -1.23 3.63 4.46
N GLN A 117 -0.33 2.66 4.23
CA GLN A 117 0.76 2.37 5.16
C GLN A 117 1.64 3.61 5.38
N PHE A 118 1.96 4.34 4.32
CA PHE A 118 2.74 5.58 4.42
C PHE A 118 1.99 6.64 5.23
N GLU A 119 0.70 6.82 4.94
CA GLU A 119 -0.11 7.81 5.64
C GLU A 119 -0.09 7.59 7.15
N ARG A 120 -0.25 6.33 7.58
CA ARG A 120 -0.23 5.96 9.00
C ARG A 120 1.16 6.06 9.61
N THR A 121 2.21 5.70 8.88
CA THR A 121 3.58 5.81 9.38
C THR A 121 3.95 7.26 9.65
N PHE A 122 3.52 8.18 8.79
CA PHE A 122 3.92 9.59 8.87
C PHE A 122 2.88 10.50 9.54
N SER A 123 1.68 10.01 9.89
CA SER A 123 0.59 10.84 10.46
C SER A 123 0.96 11.54 11.76
N GLY A 124 1.86 10.97 12.56
CA GLY A 124 2.33 11.59 13.81
C GLY A 124 3.25 12.80 13.57
N LEU A 125 3.96 12.83 12.44
CA LEU A 125 4.87 13.92 12.07
C LEU A 125 4.18 14.95 11.16
N PHE A 126 3.36 14.47 10.23
CA PHE A 126 2.70 15.27 9.20
C PHE A 126 1.19 15.03 9.28
N PRO A 127 0.43 15.90 9.97
CA PRO A 127 -0.98 15.65 10.28
C PRO A 127 -1.88 15.61 9.05
N ASN A 128 -1.49 16.29 7.96
CA ASN A 128 -2.27 16.38 6.73
C ASN A 128 -1.59 15.63 5.57
N ASN A 129 -0.69 14.69 5.87
CA ASN A 129 -0.06 13.94 4.79
C ASN A 129 -1.08 13.04 4.08
N THR A 130 -0.92 12.88 2.79
CA THR A 130 -1.75 12.02 1.96
C THR A 130 -0.87 11.32 0.95
N VAL A 131 -1.12 10.03 0.72
CA VAL A 131 -0.37 9.22 -0.24
C VAL A 131 -1.34 8.55 -1.18
N LEU A 132 -1.30 8.95 -2.45
CA LEU A 132 -2.24 8.49 -3.46
C LEU A 132 -1.54 7.70 -4.57
N PRO A 133 -2.13 6.57 -5.00
CA PRO A 133 -1.76 5.94 -6.25
C PRO A 133 -2.03 6.86 -7.44
N PHE A 134 -1.12 6.89 -8.40
CA PHE A 134 -1.33 7.49 -9.71
C PHE A 134 -0.91 6.54 -10.84
N GLY A 135 -0.97 7.00 -12.08
CA GLY A 135 -0.50 6.24 -13.23
C GLY A 135 -1.35 5.01 -13.53
N SER A 136 -0.68 3.90 -13.82
CA SER A 136 -1.29 2.65 -14.32
C SER A 136 -2.31 2.05 -13.35
N THR A 137 -2.19 2.32 -12.06
CA THR A 137 -3.11 1.82 -11.02
C THR A 137 -4.52 2.42 -11.15
N VAL A 138 -4.65 3.67 -11.60
CA VAL A 138 -5.92 4.42 -11.58
C VAL A 138 -6.41 4.85 -12.96
N ASN A 139 -5.57 4.76 -14.00
CA ASN A 139 -5.91 5.23 -15.35
C ASN A 139 -6.64 4.19 -16.23
N SER A 140 -7.13 3.10 -15.66
CA SER A 140 -7.78 1.94 -16.31
C SER A 140 -6.96 1.12 -17.32
N PHE A 141 -5.72 1.52 -17.63
CA PHE A 141 -4.80 0.77 -18.51
C PHE A 141 -3.77 -0.08 -17.75
N GLY A 142 -3.90 -0.16 -16.43
CA GLY A 142 -3.06 -1.00 -15.59
C GLY A 142 -3.15 -2.48 -15.93
N LYS A 143 -1.99 -3.14 -15.95
CA LYS A 143 -1.89 -4.60 -16.11
C LYS A 143 -1.39 -5.25 -14.83
N ARG A 144 -1.71 -6.53 -14.64
CA ARG A 144 -1.16 -7.33 -13.53
C ARG A 144 0.36 -7.29 -13.51
N GLY A 145 0.91 -7.21 -12.29
CA GLY A 145 2.33 -7.06 -12.06
C GLY A 145 2.94 -5.72 -12.50
N CYS A 146 2.16 -4.70 -12.86
CA CYS A 146 2.72 -3.36 -13.07
C CYS A 146 3.13 -2.72 -11.74
N ASP A 147 4.08 -1.80 -11.80
CA ASP A 147 4.52 -0.98 -10.68
C ASP A 147 3.34 -0.19 -10.07
N LEU A 148 3.51 0.21 -8.81
CA LEU A 148 2.63 1.12 -8.09
C LEU A 148 3.33 2.47 -7.95
N ASP A 149 2.87 3.43 -8.74
CA ASP A 149 3.32 4.81 -8.65
C ASP A 149 2.56 5.54 -7.53
N LEU A 150 3.28 6.09 -6.56
CA LEU A 150 2.75 6.80 -5.40
C LEU A 150 3.22 8.25 -5.39
N VAL A 151 2.32 9.15 -5.05
CA VAL A 151 2.65 10.54 -4.72
C VAL A 151 2.27 10.82 -3.28
N MET A 152 3.24 11.32 -2.51
CA MET A 152 3.02 11.81 -1.15
C MET A 152 2.98 13.33 -1.14
N THR A 153 1.95 13.89 -0.53
CA THR A 153 1.79 15.32 -0.26
C THR A 153 1.68 15.54 1.25
N LEU A 154 2.03 16.73 1.74
CA LEU A 154 1.98 17.07 3.17
C LEU A 154 0.81 18.01 3.53
N ASP A 155 0.05 18.40 2.53
CA ASP A 155 -1.03 19.38 2.53
C ASP A 155 -2.36 18.82 1.99
N GLY A 156 -2.48 17.50 1.87
CA GLY A 156 -3.64 16.84 1.24
C GLY A 156 -4.94 16.92 2.04
N GLY A 157 -4.91 17.47 3.25
CA GLY A 157 -6.10 17.71 4.07
C GLY A 157 -6.71 19.10 3.86
N ASP A 158 -8.02 19.23 4.12
CA ASP A 158 -8.76 20.51 4.07
C ASP A 158 -8.43 21.48 5.24
N THR A 159 -7.36 21.21 5.99
CA THR A 159 -6.98 21.93 7.19
C THR A 159 -6.34 23.28 6.83
N ARG A 160 -7.19 24.24 6.47
CA ARG A 160 -6.77 25.62 6.18
C ARG A 160 -6.31 26.34 7.45
N GLU A 161 -5.44 27.32 7.26
CA GLU A 161 -5.01 28.19 8.34
C GLU A 161 -6.22 28.84 9.02
N LYS A 162 -6.34 28.65 10.34
CA LYS A 162 -7.31 29.37 11.14
C LYS A 162 -6.76 30.75 11.46
N LEU A 163 -7.08 31.74 10.62
CA LEU A 163 -6.60 33.13 10.74
C LEU A 163 -6.94 33.79 12.10
N THR A 164 -7.90 33.25 12.86
CA THR A 164 -8.24 33.72 14.21
C THR A 164 -7.38 33.10 15.31
N SER A 165 -6.52 32.13 15.00
CA SER A 165 -5.63 31.49 15.98
C SER A 165 -4.46 32.40 16.31
N ARG A 166 -4.30 32.71 17.60
CA ARG A 166 -3.13 33.46 18.09
C ARG A 166 -1.93 32.56 18.40
N LEU A 167 -2.15 31.26 18.47
CA LEU A 167 -1.11 30.26 18.65
C LEU A 167 -0.93 29.52 17.33
N VAL A 168 0.27 29.63 16.77
CA VAL A 168 0.67 28.99 15.50
C VAL A 168 1.87 28.11 15.81
N TYR A 169 1.90 26.90 15.23
CA TYR A 169 3.04 26.00 15.41
C TYR A 169 4.31 26.63 14.86
N GLN A 170 5.36 26.68 15.66
CA GLN A 170 6.68 27.09 15.19
C GLN A 170 7.28 25.96 14.34
N THR A 171 7.51 26.23 13.06
CA THR A 171 8.10 25.28 12.11
C THR A 171 9.46 25.76 11.62
N LYS A 172 10.25 24.86 11.02
CA LYS A 172 11.49 25.25 10.34
C LYS A 172 11.14 25.85 8.98
N SER A 173 11.84 26.90 8.58
CA SER A 173 11.75 27.45 7.24
C SER A 173 12.23 26.41 6.21
N THR A 174 11.55 26.37 5.06
CA THR A 174 11.96 25.57 3.91
C THR A 174 13.15 26.22 3.21
N LEU A 175 13.94 25.42 2.49
CA LEU A 175 14.98 25.98 1.62
C LEU A 175 14.34 26.81 0.49
N PRO A 176 15.00 27.89 0.03
CA PRO A 176 14.54 28.64 -1.15
C PRO A 176 14.45 27.78 -2.41
N ASP A 177 15.31 26.76 -2.52
CA ASP A 177 15.23 25.75 -3.56
C ASP A 177 14.30 24.61 -3.12
N GLU A 178 13.06 24.67 -3.60
CA GLU A 178 12.03 23.65 -3.37
C GLU A 178 12.49 22.25 -3.80
N ARG A 179 13.23 22.16 -4.89
CA ARG A 179 13.72 20.87 -5.39
C ARG A 179 14.76 20.29 -4.44
N ALA A 180 15.68 21.12 -3.93
CA ALA A 180 16.63 20.68 -2.90
C ALA A 180 15.91 20.29 -1.59
N GLN A 181 14.88 21.03 -1.19
CA GLN A 181 14.06 20.69 -0.03
C GLN A 181 13.37 19.33 -0.20
N THR A 182 12.72 19.10 -1.33
CA THR A 182 12.04 17.83 -1.65
C THR A 182 13.02 16.66 -1.63
N LYS A 183 14.21 16.79 -2.24
CA LYS A 183 15.24 15.75 -2.18
C LYS A 183 15.65 15.42 -0.75
N ARG A 184 15.89 16.43 0.09
CA ARG A 184 16.26 16.24 1.49
C ARG A 184 15.14 15.54 2.29
N SER A 185 13.89 15.94 2.07
CA SER A 185 12.73 15.26 2.68
C SER A 185 12.66 13.79 2.25
N MET A 186 12.84 13.52 0.95
CA MET A 186 12.84 12.15 0.40
C MET A 186 13.99 11.29 0.93
N GLU A 187 15.16 11.86 1.22
CA GLU A 187 16.26 11.12 1.88
C GLU A 187 15.85 10.62 3.27
N VAL A 188 15.19 11.47 4.05
CA VAL A 188 14.70 11.13 5.39
C VAL A 188 13.58 10.09 5.31
N VAL A 189 12.62 10.30 4.40
CA VAL A 189 11.52 9.35 4.16
C VAL A 189 12.07 7.99 3.76
N ALA A 190 13.02 7.91 2.83
CA ALA A 190 13.66 6.67 2.42
C ALA A 190 14.37 5.95 3.57
N GLN A 191 15.03 6.71 4.46
CA GLN A 191 15.69 6.12 5.63
C GLN A 191 14.67 5.53 6.63
N ILE A 192 13.57 6.24 6.88
CA ILE A 192 12.48 5.76 7.74
C ILE A 192 11.85 4.50 7.14
N MET A 193 11.55 4.53 5.84
CA MET A 193 11.02 3.38 5.09
C MET A 193 11.90 2.15 5.25
N GLN A 194 13.20 2.30 4.99
CA GLN A 194 14.16 1.20 5.04
C GLN A 194 14.36 0.64 6.45
N THR A 195 14.25 1.48 7.48
CA THR A 195 14.59 1.11 8.86
C THR A 195 13.38 0.59 9.64
N PHE A 196 12.20 1.17 9.42
CA PHE A 196 11.07 1.03 10.35
C PHE A 196 9.80 0.47 9.72
N MET A 197 9.62 0.56 8.40
CA MET A 197 8.36 0.14 7.79
C MET A 197 8.38 -1.36 7.45
N PRO A 198 7.43 -2.16 7.97
CA PRO A 198 7.39 -3.59 7.69
C PRO A 198 7.09 -3.84 6.21
N GLY A 199 7.78 -4.82 5.64
CA GLY A 199 7.59 -5.24 4.25
C GLY A 199 8.36 -4.44 3.21
N ILE A 200 8.94 -3.28 3.56
CA ILE A 200 9.76 -2.52 2.62
C ILE A 200 11.13 -3.19 2.43
N ARG A 201 11.52 -3.42 1.17
CA ARG A 201 12.81 -3.98 0.78
C ARG A 201 13.38 -3.23 -0.43
N GLN A 202 14.67 -3.44 -0.71
CA GLN A 202 15.35 -2.95 -1.92
C GLN A 202 15.16 -1.44 -2.21
N VAL A 203 15.20 -0.61 -1.16
CA VAL A 203 15.02 0.84 -1.27
C VAL A 203 16.17 1.45 -2.09
N ARG A 204 15.82 2.16 -3.17
CA ARG A 204 16.74 2.85 -4.08
C ARG A 204 16.31 4.30 -4.25
N LYS A 205 17.21 5.22 -3.92
CA LYS A 205 17.00 6.67 -4.01
C LYS A 205 17.43 7.18 -5.40
N ILE A 206 16.47 7.60 -6.23
CA ILE A 206 16.73 8.15 -7.57
C ILE A 206 16.38 9.65 -7.55
N LEU A 207 17.13 10.41 -6.75
CA LEU A 207 16.76 11.79 -6.41
C LEU A 207 17.18 12.82 -7.45
N ASN A 208 18.06 12.46 -8.39
CA ASN A 208 18.58 13.38 -9.40
C ASN A 208 17.81 13.37 -10.72
N ALA A 209 16.86 12.45 -10.90
CA ALA A 209 15.97 12.42 -12.06
C ALA A 209 15.06 13.64 -12.12
N ARG A 210 14.48 13.94 -13.30
CA ARG A 210 13.54 15.08 -13.49
C ARG A 210 12.47 15.11 -12.40
N VAL A 211 11.83 13.96 -12.16
CA VAL A 211 10.98 13.71 -10.99
C VAL A 211 11.76 12.81 -10.04
N PRO A 212 12.18 13.31 -8.86
CA PRO A 212 12.82 12.49 -7.85
C PRO A 212 11.89 11.36 -7.38
N ILE A 213 12.41 10.14 -7.26
CA ILE A 213 11.66 8.99 -6.75
C ILE A 213 12.47 8.15 -5.76
N ILE A 214 11.76 7.43 -4.91
CA ILE A 214 12.26 6.32 -4.08
C ILE A 214 11.63 5.04 -4.63
N LYS A 215 12.43 4.20 -5.29
CA LYS A 215 11.98 2.89 -5.78
C LYS A 215 12.18 1.85 -4.68
N TYR A 216 11.20 0.98 -4.45
CA TYR A 216 11.28 -0.08 -3.43
C TYR A 216 10.35 -1.25 -3.75
N ASP A 217 10.60 -2.38 -3.12
CA ASP A 217 9.72 -3.55 -3.19
C ASP A 217 8.94 -3.68 -1.89
N HIS A 218 7.62 -3.86 -1.99
CA HIS A 218 6.80 -4.15 -0.84
C HIS A 218 6.55 -5.66 -0.72
N SER A 219 7.37 -6.36 0.06
CA SER A 219 7.42 -7.83 0.08
C SER A 219 6.15 -8.51 0.57
N LEU A 220 5.33 -7.83 1.40
CA LEU A 220 4.10 -8.41 1.97
C LEU A 220 2.91 -8.30 1.00
N THR A 221 2.93 -7.33 0.09
CA THR A 221 1.92 -7.22 -0.99
C THR A 221 2.45 -7.76 -2.31
N GLY A 222 3.77 -7.87 -2.45
CA GLY A 222 4.45 -8.35 -3.65
C GLY A 222 4.49 -7.34 -4.79
N ILE A 223 4.38 -6.04 -4.48
CA ILE A 223 4.25 -4.93 -5.45
C ILE A 223 5.55 -4.12 -5.49
N GLU A 224 6.08 -3.87 -6.68
CA GLU A 224 7.15 -2.89 -6.91
C GLU A 224 6.54 -1.49 -6.91
N CYS A 225 7.18 -0.55 -6.22
CA CYS A 225 6.61 0.77 -5.95
C CYS A 225 7.61 1.89 -6.23
N ASP A 226 7.11 2.97 -6.81
CA ASP A 226 7.85 4.21 -7.03
C ASP A 226 7.18 5.34 -6.23
N LEU A 227 7.81 5.80 -5.15
CA LEU A 227 7.31 6.90 -4.34
C LEU A 227 7.94 8.22 -4.76
N SER A 228 7.10 9.17 -5.15
CA SER A 228 7.45 10.57 -5.37
C SER A 228 6.87 11.44 -4.26
N MET A 229 7.43 12.63 -4.08
CA MET A 229 6.85 13.68 -3.26
C MET A 229 6.63 14.91 -4.12
N THR A 230 5.44 15.53 -4.01
CA THR A 230 5.22 16.87 -4.53
C THR A 230 5.51 17.90 -3.45
N ASN A 231 5.67 19.15 -3.86
CA ASN A 231 6.02 20.24 -2.96
C ASN A 231 5.02 20.34 -1.78
N LEU A 232 5.58 20.77 -0.65
CA LEU A 232 4.89 21.47 0.44
C LEU A 232 4.40 22.83 -0.04
#